data_AF-N8YAT7-F1
#
_entry.id   AF-N8YAT7-F1
#
_cell.length_a   1.000
_cell.length_b   1.000
_cell.length_c   1.000
_cell.angle_alpha   90.00
_cell.angle_beta   90.00
_cell.angle_gamma   90.00
#
_symmetry.space_group_name_H-M   'P 1'
#
loop_
_entity.id
_entity.type
_entity.pdbx_description
1 polymer ?
#
loop_
_entity_poly.entity_id
_entity_poly.type
_entity_poly.pdbx_seq_one_letter_code
_entity_poly.pdbx_strand_id
1 'polypeptide(L)'
;MMGFISDIKYLLVLLSSILLTACSVGSFDIIGTPKSSVYLTNKQGYKVFDCQGQALVKDWPDTDYFWKENNLPKGTTEFTCVDGKAYVKGKEPK
;
A
#
# COMPACT_ATOMS: atom_id res chain seq x y z
N MET A 1 12.95 47.02 31.74
CA MET A 1 12.84 46.81 30.27
C MET A 1 13.42 45.43 29.94
N MET A 2 12.67 44.37 30.24
CA MET A 2 13.08 42.97 29.99
C MET A 2 11.81 42.19 29.62
N GLY A 3 11.36 42.35 28.39
CA GLY A 3 10.11 41.74 27.91
C GLY A 3 10.08 41.47 26.41
N PHE A 4 11.25 41.38 25.76
CA PHE A 4 11.33 41.22 24.31
C PHE A 4 12.26 40.08 23.84
N ILE A 5 12.94 39.39 24.77
CA ILE A 5 13.92 38.35 24.43
C ILE A 5 13.31 36.94 24.44
N SER A 6 12.22 36.72 25.19
CA SER A 6 11.57 35.40 25.25
C SER A 6 10.79 35.09 23.97
N ASP A 7 10.10 36.06 23.38
CA ASP A 7 9.23 35.83 22.22
C ASP A 7 9.99 35.42 20.95
N ILE A 8 11.21 35.95 20.76
CA ILE A 8 12.08 35.61 19.62
C ILE A 8 12.53 34.14 19.70
N LYS A 9 12.78 33.62 20.91
CA LYS A 9 13.20 32.22 21.11
C LYS A 9 12.05 31.24 20.83
N TYR A 10 10.82 31.58 21.22
CA TYR A 10 9.66 30.74 20.93
C TYR A 10 9.29 30.76 19.44
N LEU A 11 9.44 31.90 18.76
CA LEU A 11 9.20 31.98 17.31
C LEU A 11 10.18 31.10 16.51
N LEU A 12 11.47 31.08 16.89
CA LEU A 12 12.50 30.22 16.28
C LEU A 12 12.25 28.72 16.51
N VAL A 13 11.72 28.33 17.67
CA VAL A 13 11.36 26.94 17.99
C VAL A 13 10.09 26.48 17.25
N LEU A 14 9.13 27.38 17.04
CA LEU A 14 7.92 27.09 16.26
C LEU A 14 8.23 26.95 14.75
N LEU A 15 9.14 27.77 14.21
CA LEU A 15 9.54 27.70 12.80
C LEU A 15 10.36 26.45 12.44
N SER A 16 11.13 25.87 13.38
CA SER A 16 11.88 24.63 13.13
C SER A 16 11.02 23.36 13.12
N SER A 17 9.81 23.41 13.68
CA SER A 17 8.89 22.27 13.76
C SER A 17 8.17 21.97 12.43
N ILE A 18 8.12 22.94 11.51
CA ILE A 18 7.37 22.84 10.24
C ILE A 18 8.20 22.16 9.13
N LEU A 19 9.51 21.94 9.34
CA LEU A 19 10.42 21.38 8.32
C LEU A 19 10.59 19.85 8.36
N LEU A 20 9.84 19.11 9.20
CA LEU A 20 10.03 17.66 9.39
C LEU A 20 8.93 16.74 8.82
N THR A 21 8.02 17.23 7.98
CA THR A 21 7.01 16.37 7.31
C THR A 21 7.23 16.19 5.80
N ALA A 22 8.49 16.10 5.37
CA ALA A 22 8.85 15.71 4.00
C ALA A 22 9.87 14.56 3.96
N CYS A 23 9.69 13.54 4.80
CA CYS A 23 10.23 12.19 4.59
C CYS A 23 9.04 11.24 4.80
N SER A 24 8.36 10.71 3.79
CA SER A 24 8.93 9.73 2.87
C SER A 24 7.85 9.33 1.85
N VAL A 25 7.76 10.05 0.73
CA VAL A 25 7.10 9.54 -0.49
C VAL A 25 8.05 9.82 -1.63
N GLY A 26 9.03 8.94 -1.79
CA GLY A 26 10.10 9.08 -2.76
C GLY A 26 10.86 7.77 -2.86
N SER A 27 10.22 6.80 -3.51
CA SER A 27 10.85 5.69 -4.23
C SER A 27 12.07 5.04 -3.56
N PHE A 28 11.83 4.18 -2.57
CA PHE A 28 12.76 3.07 -2.33
C PHE A 28 12.61 2.06 -3.46
N ASP A 29 13.32 2.29 -4.57
CA ASP A 29 13.59 1.25 -5.58
C ASP A 29 14.99 0.65 -5.31
N ILE A 30 15.25 0.38 -4.02
CA ILE A 30 16.53 -0.14 -3.55
C ILE A 30 16.28 -1.57 -3.07
N ILE A 31 16.97 -2.51 -3.73
CA ILE A 31 17.09 -3.94 -3.41
C ILE A 31 15.99 -4.85 -3.98
N GLY A 32 16.22 -5.33 -5.20
CA GLY A 32 15.76 -6.64 -5.63
C GLY A 32 14.26 -6.84 -5.80
N THR A 33 13.49 -5.81 -6.13
CA THR A 33 12.08 -5.95 -6.53
C THR A 33 12.02 -6.93 -7.72
N PRO A 34 11.41 -8.12 -7.56
CA PRO A 34 11.27 -9.05 -8.67
C PRO A 34 10.59 -8.33 -9.82
N LYS A 35 11.09 -8.55 -11.04
CA LYS A 35 10.56 -7.90 -12.25
C LYS A 35 9.04 -7.94 -12.20
N SER A 36 8.38 -6.79 -12.43
CA SER A 36 6.90 -6.68 -12.40
C SER A 36 6.21 -7.77 -13.22
N SER A 37 6.89 -8.30 -14.26
CA SER A 37 6.47 -9.45 -15.05
C SER A 37 6.12 -10.71 -14.25
N VAL A 38 6.76 -10.94 -13.10
CA VAL A 38 6.54 -12.12 -12.23
C VAL A 38 5.23 -12.01 -11.46
N TYR A 39 4.78 -10.80 -11.14
CA TYR A 39 3.56 -10.57 -10.38
C TYR A 39 2.32 -10.49 -11.27
N LEU A 40 1.19 -10.85 -10.71
CA LEU A 40 -0.11 -10.59 -11.31
C LEU A 40 -0.35 -9.07 -11.31
N THR A 41 -0.81 -8.57 -12.46
CA THR A 41 -1.05 -7.13 -12.65
C THR A 41 -2.48 -6.92 -13.13
N ASN A 42 -3.15 -5.87 -12.63
CA ASN A 42 -4.44 -5.46 -13.15
C ASN A 42 -4.31 -4.80 -14.53
N LYS A 43 -5.44 -4.36 -15.11
CA LYS A 43 -5.49 -3.74 -16.45
C LYS A 43 -4.69 -2.44 -16.55
N GLN A 44 -4.43 -1.79 -15.43
CA GLN A 44 -3.67 -0.55 -15.31
C GLN A 44 -2.16 -0.81 -15.07
N GLY A 45 -1.74 -2.07 -14.97
CA GLY A 45 -0.35 -2.46 -14.76
C GLY A 45 0.10 -2.44 -13.31
N TYR A 46 -0.80 -2.22 -12.35
CA TYR A 46 -0.47 -2.28 -10.92
C TYR A 46 -0.44 -3.72 -10.42
N LYS A 47 0.47 -4.00 -9.49
CA LYS A 47 0.54 -5.29 -8.79
C LYS A 47 -0.78 -5.55 -8.05
N VAL A 48 -1.26 -6.79 -8.12
CA VAL A 48 -2.42 -7.26 -7.37
C VAL A 48 -1.93 -7.85 -6.05
N PHE A 49 -2.59 -7.48 -4.96
CA PHE A 49 -2.28 -7.95 -3.61
C PHE A 49 -3.48 -8.70 -3.03
N ASP A 50 -3.22 -9.72 -2.21
CA ASP A 50 -4.25 -10.41 -1.46
C ASP A 50 -4.80 -9.56 -0.29
N CYS A 51 -5.72 -10.12 0.48
CA CYS A 51 -6.33 -9.43 1.62
C CYS A 51 -5.41 -9.25 2.84
N GLN A 52 -4.19 -9.79 2.79
CA GLN A 52 -3.15 -9.64 3.80
C GLN A 52 -2.04 -8.68 3.35
N GLY A 53 -2.12 -8.15 2.12
CA GLY A 53 -1.11 -7.26 1.55
C GLY A 53 0.06 -7.99 0.88
N GLN A 54 -0.04 -9.30 0.62
CA GLN A 54 0.97 -10.05 -0.12
C GLN A 54 0.71 -9.97 -1.63
N ALA A 55 1.76 -9.72 -2.41
CA ALA A 55 1.63 -9.61 -3.85
C ALA A 55 1.38 -10.99 -4.48
N LEU A 56 0.35 -11.09 -5.32
CA LEU A 56 0.03 -12.31 -6.04
C LEU A 56 1.02 -12.54 -7.19
N VAL A 57 1.56 -13.74 -7.30
CA VAL A 57 2.58 -14.13 -8.28
C VAL A 57 1.91 -14.90 -9.41
N LYS A 58 2.29 -14.61 -10.67
CA LYS A 58 1.75 -15.35 -11.82
C LYS A 58 2.18 -16.80 -11.75
N ASP A 59 1.25 -17.69 -12.10
CA ASP A 59 1.48 -19.13 -12.23
C ASP A 59 2.08 -19.80 -10.97
N TRP A 60 1.80 -19.23 -9.79
CA TRP A 60 2.30 -19.73 -8.53
C TRP A 60 1.21 -20.46 -7.73
N PRO A 61 1.53 -21.59 -7.07
CA PRO A 61 0.54 -22.39 -6.34
C PRO A 61 -0.24 -21.59 -5.29
N ASP A 62 0.41 -20.66 -4.59
CA ASP A 62 -0.23 -19.84 -3.56
C ASP A 62 -1.27 -18.90 -4.14
N THR A 63 -1.05 -18.40 -5.35
CA THR A 63 -2.03 -17.55 -6.04
C THR A 63 -3.20 -18.38 -6.56
N ASP A 64 -2.94 -19.61 -7.04
CA ASP A 64 -3.98 -20.58 -7.37
C ASP A 64 -4.84 -20.95 -6.15
N TYR A 65 -4.21 -21.14 -5.00
CA TYR A 65 -4.87 -21.39 -3.73
C TYR A 65 -5.72 -20.20 -3.29
N PHE A 66 -5.20 -18.98 -3.40
CA PHE A 66 -5.94 -17.76 -3.10
C PHE A 66 -7.27 -17.69 -3.86
N TRP A 67 -7.27 -17.93 -5.18
CA TRP A 67 -8.53 -17.91 -5.94
C TRP A 67 -9.49 -19.00 -5.48
N LYS A 68 -8.99 -20.20 -5.19
CA LYS A 68 -9.81 -21.34 -4.75
C LYS A 68 -10.47 -21.09 -3.40
N GLU A 69 -9.71 -20.66 -2.39
CA GLU A 69 -10.22 -20.38 -1.04
C GLU A 69 -11.30 -19.28 -1.03
N ASN A 70 -11.14 -18.30 -1.92
CA ASN A 70 -12.06 -17.18 -2.05
C ASN A 70 -13.20 -17.43 -3.03
N ASN A 71 -13.28 -18.63 -3.65
CA ASN A 71 -14.25 -18.96 -4.70
C ASN A 71 -14.25 -17.95 -5.87
N LEU A 72 -13.07 -17.47 -6.24
CA LEU A 72 -12.86 -16.53 -7.34
C LEU A 72 -12.44 -17.29 -8.61
N PRO A 73 -12.80 -16.80 -9.80
CA PRO A 73 -12.20 -17.27 -11.05
C PRO A 73 -10.67 -17.08 -11.03
N LYS A 74 -9.93 -18.05 -11.57
CA LYS A 74 -8.48 -17.95 -11.74
C LYS A 74 -8.13 -16.70 -12.56
N GLY A 75 -7.13 -15.95 -12.12
CA GLY A 75 -6.71 -14.70 -12.77
C GLY A 75 -7.57 -13.48 -12.42
N THR A 76 -8.50 -13.57 -11.47
CA THR A 76 -9.27 -12.39 -11.03
C THR A 76 -8.32 -11.34 -10.43
N THR A 77 -8.34 -10.13 -11.01
CA THR A 77 -7.56 -8.97 -10.54
C THR A 77 -8.42 -7.89 -9.88
N GLU A 78 -9.75 -7.99 -10.03
CA GLU A 78 -10.72 -7.02 -9.51
C GLU A 78 -11.55 -7.69 -8.42
N PHE A 79 -11.18 -7.44 -7.17
CA PHE A 79 -11.89 -7.95 -6.00
C PHE A 79 -11.78 -6.93 -4.85
N THR A 80 -12.64 -7.10 -3.86
CA THR A 80 -12.58 -6.36 -2.60
C THR A 80 -12.31 -7.33 -1.45
N CYS A 81 -11.67 -6.84 -0.40
CA CYS A 81 -11.39 -7.62 0.80
C CYS A 81 -12.32 -7.20 1.93
N VAL A 82 -13.05 -8.16 2.49
CA VAL A 82 -13.93 -7.98 3.64
C VAL A 82 -13.59 -9.07 4.65
N ASP A 83 -13.21 -8.67 5.87
CA ASP A 83 -12.81 -9.57 6.96
C ASP A 83 -11.76 -10.62 6.55
N GLY A 84 -10.77 -10.20 5.75
CA GLY A 84 -9.70 -11.07 5.28
C GLY A 84 -10.07 -12.01 4.12
N LYS A 85 -11.31 -11.96 3.62
CA LYS A 85 -11.78 -12.75 2.48
C LYS A 85 -12.00 -11.87 1.25
N ALA A 86 -11.59 -12.36 0.10
CA ALA A 86 -11.73 -11.69 -1.18
C ALA A 86 -13.07 -12.03 -1.84
N TYR A 87 -13.73 -11.00 -2.38
CA TYR A 87 -15.00 -11.12 -3.09
C TYR A 87 -14.91 -10.40 -4.42
N VAL A 88 -15.57 -10.95 -5.45
CA VAL A 88 -15.81 -10.19 -6.68
C VAL A 88 -16.56 -8.91 -6.30
N LYS A 89 -16.10 -7.78 -6.82
CA LYS A 89 -16.68 -6.47 -6.53
C LYS A 89 -18.21 -6.49 -6.76
N GLY A 90 -18.98 -6.09 -5.74
CA GLY A 90 -20.44 -6.12 -5.73
C GLY A 90 -21.07 -7.44 -5.26
N LYS A 91 -20.25 -8.44 -4.90
CA LYS A 91 -20.69 -9.72 -4.32
C LYS A 91 -20.23 -9.91 -2.86
N GLU A 92 -19.66 -8.88 -2.26
CA GLU A 92 -19.36 -8.85 -0.84
C GLU A 92 -20.64 -9.03 0.02
N PRO A 93 -20.52 -9.64 1.21
CA PRO A 93 -21.62 -9.67 2.17
C PRO A 93 -22.02 -8.24 2.56
N LYS A 94 -23.33 -8.03 2.73
CA LYS A 94 -23.93 -6.74 3.11
C LYS A 94 -24.00 -6.59 4.63
#